data_AF-A0A8J8KJ64-F1
#
_entry.id   AF-A0A8J8KJ64-F1
#
_cell.length_a   1.000
_cell.length_b   1.000
_cell.length_c   1.000
_cell.angle_alpha   90.00
_cell.angle_beta   90.00
_cell.angle_gamma   90.00
#
_symmetry.space_group_name_H-M   'P 1'
#
loop_
_entity.id
_entity.type
_entity.pdbx_description
1 polymer ?
#
loop_
_entity_poly.entity_id
_entity_poly.type
_entity_poly.pdbx_seq_one_letter_code
_entity_poly.pdbx_strand_id
1 'polypeptide(L)'
;MANKNDSNDGVVRRSMLAAGGATTLGALVGGVGAANGSTVTRQEEGGGSADSSRDVTVRQESGNAVYWVLPGERRLSPQVFGTPDAPRRGSDLLESRIEQAKGLPEPLDEAIPQLLQDLPPLVAAPEAAREPIEEGESAGIAQERFTEPTLYSDEAEVTSGAFEITYGDRQPYDLPGKPGDTSDVVDLEAQFTDPAGNEYELEHDHVVQPPIPGYETGGGVLSGGWLHGITGTGSPLFPQAYTYGASWGVGNVHVNGEVATEDGFRVIHFMTTQTVRDERYRMAVDEELPLAPDETIAGRIHHTHGVVLPIRPTDEGPVYDPVPTAMELPNGETQPFIHAMWEQEELVEGPFDDWEFPVQEEGETDGEETTGGEADFQLIGEASAWQGAAPEAIAGEENPTLQLEAGTEYALVWENGDGLQHNFAIEDANGEDLLASELVREQGTTQTVSFTATEEMSEYYCQVHPQNMRGSIEVGN
;
A
#
# COMPACT_ATOMS: atom_id res chain seq x y z
N MET A 1 -42.51 -23.59 61.48
CA MET A 1 -42.00 -23.58 60.09
C MET A 1 -40.67 -22.85 60.15
N ALA A 2 -39.55 -23.55 60.38
CA ALA A 2 -38.63 -24.10 59.35
C ALA A 2 -38.12 -22.99 58.41
N ASN A 3 -36.83 -22.71 58.21
CA ASN A 3 -35.52 -23.29 58.59
C ASN A 3 -34.48 -22.15 58.43
N LYS A 4 -33.52 -21.94 59.35
CA LYS A 4 -32.10 -22.42 59.33
C LYS A 4 -31.32 -22.07 58.05
N ASN A 5 -30.05 -21.64 58.05
CA ASN A 5 -29.09 -21.23 59.08
C ASN A 5 -27.82 -20.69 58.35
N ASP A 6 -27.11 -19.76 58.99
CA ASP A 6 -25.66 -19.53 59.06
C ASP A 6 -24.70 -19.97 57.94
N SER A 7 -23.76 -19.08 57.59
CA SER A 7 -22.38 -19.15 58.11
C SER A 7 -21.53 -17.94 57.71
N ASN A 8 -20.89 -17.34 58.72
CA ASN A 8 -19.88 -16.30 58.64
C ASN A 8 -18.79 -16.69 59.65
N ASP A 9 -17.58 -16.92 59.19
CA ASP A 9 -16.33 -17.11 59.95
C ASP A 9 -15.22 -16.88 58.91
N GLY A 10 -14.17 -16.10 59.10
CA GLY A 10 -13.68 -15.31 60.21
C GLY A 10 -12.22 -15.00 59.90
N VAL A 11 -11.72 -13.77 60.13
CA VAL A 11 -10.28 -13.54 60.27
C VAL A 11 -10.04 -12.44 61.31
N VAL A 12 -9.11 -12.77 62.20
CA VAL A 12 -8.78 -12.18 63.49
C VAL A 12 -7.90 -10.92 63.34
N ARG A 13 -8.15 -9.91 64.19
CA ARG A 13 -7.22 -8.81 64.49
C ARG A 13 -6.16 -9.26 65.50
N ARG A 14 -4.89 -8.91 65.30
CA ARG A 14 -4.01 -8.45 66.40
C ARG A 14 -2.85 -7.58 65.92
N SER A 15 -2.78 -6.44 66.59
CA SER A 15 -1.81 -5.35 66.62
C SER A 15 -0.42 -5.71 67.11
N MET A 16 0.62 -4.98 66.66
CA MET A 16 1.61 -4.33 67.54
C MET A 16 2.28 -3.13 66.86
N LEU A 17 2.44 -2.08 67.67
CA LEU A 17 3.04 -0.76 67.40
C LEU A 17 4.50 -0.73 67.87
N ALA A 18 5.30 0.04 67.12
CA ALA A 18 6.33 1.00 67.54
C ALA A 18 7.55 0.57 68.39
N ALA A 19 8.74 0.85 67.85
CA ALA A 19 9.75 1.81 68.38
C ALA A 19 11.02 1.70 67.48
N GLY A 20 11.46 2.76 66.77
CA GLY A 20 12.41 3.79 67.25
C GLY A 20 13.85 3.32 67.01
N GLY A 21 14.82 4.03 66.44
CA GLY A 21 14.99 5.38 65.92
C GLY A 21 16.50 5.59 65.63
N ALA A 22 16.84 6.67 64.92
CA ALA A 22 18.13 7.38 64.88
C ALA A 22 19.36 6.79 64.13
N THR A 23 19.62 7.38 62.96
CA THR A 23 20.88 8.00 62.46
C THR A 23 22.25 7.43 62.84
N THR A 24 23.13 7.22 61.83
CA THR A 24 24.43 7.90 61.68
C THR A 24 25.13 7.56 60.35
N LEU A 25 25.72 8.60 59.74
CA LEU A 25 26.73 8.55 58.67
C LEU A 25 28.03 7.91 59.15
N GLY A 26 28.77 7.21 58.29
CA GLY A 26 30.14 6.77 58.61
C GLY A 26 30.86 5.98 57.52
N ALA A 27 31.90 6.62 56.96
CA ALA A 27 32.78 6.21 55.88
C ALA A 27 33.59 4.89 56.04
N LEU A 28 33.81 4.25 54.88
CA LEU A 28 35.05 3.67 54.29
C LEU A 28 36.03 2.76 55.09
N VAL A 29 36.63 1.85 54.28
CA VAL A 29 37.79 0.94 54.47
C VAL A 29 37.34 -0.48 54.85
N GLY A 30 37.56 -1.56 54.09
CA GLY A 30 38.52 -1.88 53.03
C GLY A 30 39.06 -3.29 53.34
N GLY A 31 38.84 -4.30 52.48
CA GLY A 31 39.38 -5.65 52.74
C GLY A 31 38.79 -6.81 51.92
N VAL A 32 39.16 -6.88 50.64
CA VAL A 32 39.51 -8.07 49.81
C VAL A 32 38.64 -9.35 49.88
N GLY A 33 38.00 -9.67 48.75
CA GLY A 33 37.52 -11.02 48.40
C GLY A 33 37.01 -11.10 46.95
N ALA A 34 37.82 -11.71 46.09
CA ALA A 34 37.60 -12.10 44.67
C ALA A 34 36.27 -12.89 44.45
N ALA A 35 35.64 -13.05 43.29
CA ALA A 35 35.89 -12.78 41.87
C ALA A 35 34.56 -12.95 41.09
N ASN A 36 34.58 -12.57 39.80
CA ASN A 36 33.65 -12.90 38.71
C ASN A 36 32.38 -12.04 38.55
N GLY A 37 32.50 -11.05 37.67
CA GLY A 37 31.37 -10.39 37.00
C GLY A 37 31.92 -9.42 35.95
N SER A 38 31.80 -9.78 34.68
CA SER A 38 32.31 -9.04 33.53
C SER A 38 31.85 -7.58 33.55
N THR A 39 32.81 -6.68 33.68
CA THR A 39 32.65 -5.23 33.50
C THR A 39 32.33 -4.92 32.05
N VAL A 40 31.13 -4.41 31.79
CA VAL A 40 30.86 -3.56 30.63
C VAL A 40 31.57 -2.23 30.91
N THR A 41 32.67 -1.99 30.20
CA THR A 41 33.32 -0.69 30.14
C THR A 41 32.36 0.31 29.52
N ARG A 42 31.89 1.26 30.33
CA ARG A 42 31.21 2.47 29.88
C ARG A 42 32.25 3.32 29.15
N GLN A 43 32.21 3.29 27.83
CA GLN A 43 32.93 4.24 27.00
C GLN A 43 32.14 5.54 27.03
N GLU A 44 32.66 6.54 27.74
CA GLU A 44 32.25 7.93 27.58
C GLU A 44 32.75 8.40 26.22
N GLU A 45 31.88 8.41 25.22
CA GLU A 45 32.07 9.22 24.01
C GLU A 45 31.01 10.32 23.99
N GLY A 46 31.48 11.51 23.63
CA GLY A 46 30.85 12.79 23.89
C GLY A 46 29.46 12.95 23.27
N GLY A 47 28.60 13.66 23.98
CA GLY A 47 27.30 14.08 23.50
C GLY A 47 27.39 14.93 22.25
N GLY A 48 27.09 14.34 21.11
CA GLY A 48 26.17 14.93 20.15
C GLY A 48 24.76 14.50 20.54
N SER A 49 23.78 15.39 20.41
CA SER A 49 22.38 14.96 20.35
C SER A 49 22.30 13.86 19.30
N ALA A 50 21.68 12.71 19.61
CA ALA A 50 21.29 11.78 18.56
C ALA A 50 20.49 12.60 17.55
N ASP A 51 20.90 12.53 16.28
CA ASP A 51 20.23 13.22 15.19
C ASP A 51 18.79 12.69 15.15
N SER A 52 17.83 13.49 15.62
CA SER A 52 16.41 13.16 15.51
C SER A 52 15.89 13.45 14.10
N SER A 53 16.78 13.93 13.22
CA SER A 53 16.52 14.18 11.82
C SER A 53 16.77 12.87 11.05
N ARG A 54 15.74 12.38 10.36
CA ARG A 54 15.84 11.21 9.48
C ARG A 54 15.34 11.60 8.11
N ASP A 55 16.22 11.48 7.14
CA ASP A 55 15.87 11.59 5.73
C ASP A 55 15.67 10.18 5.17
N VAL A 56 14.57 10.00 4.44
CA VAL A 56 14.33 8.80 3.65
C VAL A 56 14.09 9.27 2.22
N THR A 57 14.95 8.87 1.29
CA THR A 57 14.84 9.23 -0.12
C THR A 57 14.50 7.99 -0.93
N VAL A 58 13.48 8.10 -1.77
CA VAL A 58 12.94 7.00 -2.56
C VAL A 58 12.71 7.47 -3.98
N ARG A 59 13.03 6.62 -4.96
CA ARG A 59 12.93 6.99 -6.37
C ARG A 59 12.53 5.82 -7.25
N GLN A 60 11.69 6.09 -8.25
CA GLN A 60 11.56 5.26 -9.44
C GLN A 60 11.82 6.10 -10.70
N GLU A 61 12.78 5.65 -11.51
CA GLU A 61 13.10 6.26 -12.81
C GLU A 61 12.00 5.95 -13.85
N SER A 62 11.91 6.80 -14.88
CA SER A 62 11.01 6.58 -16.01
C SER A 62 11.33 5.28 -16.75
N GLY A 63 10.31 4.58 -17.24
CA GLY A 63 10.44 3.32 -17.99
C GLY A 63 10.07 2.08 -17.17
N ASN A 64 9.93 2.23 -15.86
CA ASN A 64 9.29 1.24 -15.00
C ASN A 64 7.77 1.48 -14.92
N ALA A 65 7.00 0.44 -14.61
CA ALA A 65 5.55 0.53 -14.54
C ALA A 65 5.08 1.42 -13.39
N VAL A 66 4.02 2.18 -13.67
CA VAL A 66 3.20 2.86 -12.65
C VAL A 66 1.83 2.24 -12.71
N TYR A 67 1.18 2.02 -11.58
CA TYR A 67 -0.20 1.54 -11.56
C TYR A 67 -1.13 2.66 -11.14
N TRP A 68 -2.05 2.99 -12.01
CA TRP A 68 -3.15 3.90 -11.72
C TRP A 68 -4.31 3.11 -11.11
N VAL A 69 -4.56 3.33 -9.82
CA VAL A 69 -5.63 2.62 -9.09
C VAL A 69 -6.98 3.25 -9.40
N LEU A 70 -7.92 2.41 -9.82
CA LEU A 70 -9.30 2.79 -10.14
C LEU A 70 -10.21 2.68 -8.90
N PRO A 71 -11.33 3.43 -8.86
CA PRO A 71 -12.28 3.31 -7.77
C PRO A 71 -12.97 1.94 -7.78
N GLY A 72 -13.01 1.28 -6.62
CA GLY A 72 -13.64 -0.04 -6.51
C GLY A 72 -13.84 -0.50 -5.07
N GLU A 73 -14.40 -1.70 -4.94
CA GLU A 73 -14.68 -2.32 -3.64
C GLU A 73 -13.38 -2.67 -2.90
N ARG A 74 -13.47 -2.84 -1.58
CA ARG A 74 -12.33 -3.22 -0.74
C ARG A 74 -12.68 -4.36 0.20
N ARG A 75 -11.93 -5.47 0.15
CA ARG A 75 -12.03 -6.56 1.14
C ARG A 75 -11.64 -6.05 2.53
N LEU A 76 -12.39 -6.46 3.55
CA LEU A 76 -12.20 -5.98 4.92
C LEU A 76 -11.52 -7.03 5.80
N SER A 77 -10.42 -6.62 6.45
CA SER A 77 -9.73 -7.41 7.47
C SER A 77 -10.65 -7.69 8.67
N PRO A 78 -10.90 -8.97 9.04
CA PRO A 78 -11.62 -9.29 10.27
C PRO A 78 -10.93 -8.79 11.56
N GLN A 79 -9.60 -8.68 11.58
CA GLN A 79 -8.83 -8.12 12.70
C GLN A 79 -9.11 -6.63 12.89
N VAL A 80 -9.22 -5.87 11.81
CA VAL A 80 -9.46 -4.42 11.83
C VAL A 80 -10.95 -4.12 12.02
N PHE A 81 -11.80 -4.77 11.23
CA PHE A 81 -13.22 -4.43 11.06
C PHE A 81 -14.19 -5.37 11.77
N GLY A 82 -13.70 -6.43 12.39
CA GLY A 82 -14.54 -7.42 13.07
C GLY A 82 -15.23 -8.38 12.10
N THR A 83 -16.28 -9.03 12.57
CA THR A 83 -17.13 -9.91 11.77
C THR A 83 -18.53 -9.29 11.63
N PRO A 84 -19.40 -9.77 10.73
CA PRO A 84 -20.78 -9.28 10.64
C PRO A 84 -21.55 -9.30 11.98
N ASP A 85 -21.29 -10.30 12.82
CA ASP A 85 -21.91 -10.43 14.15
C ASP A 85 -21.29 -9.53 15.24
N ALA A 86 -20.08 -9.01 14.99
CA ALA A 86 -19.32 -8.20 15.94
C ALA A 86 -18.46 -7.15 15.21
N PRO A 87 -19.09 -6.19 14.51
CA PRO A 87 -18.37 -5.21 13.71
C PRO A 87 -17.54 -4.27 14.58
N ARG A 88 -16.45 -3.77 13.99
CA ARG A 88 -15.51 -2.81 14.56
C ARG A 88 -15.20 -1.74 13.52
N ARG A 89 -14.74 -0.58 13.99
CA ARG A 89 -14.35 0.56 13.14
C ARG A 89 -15.42 0.94 12.10
N GLY A 90 -16.69 0.78 12.47
CA GLY A 90 -17.83 1.22 11.69
C GLY A 90 -18.46 2.47 12.28
N SER A 91 -19.79 2.54 12.28
CA SER A 91 -20.57 3.75 12.57
C SER A 91 -20.30 4.31 13.97
N ASP A 92 -20.15 3.45 14.98
CA ASP A 92 -19.86 3.88 16.37
C ASP A 92 -18.51 4.61 16.47
N LEU A 93 -17.49 4.16 15.75
CA LEU A 93 -16.20 4.84 15.72
C LEU A 93 -16.32 6.18 14.99
N LEU A 94 -17.00 6.19 13.84
CA LEU A 94 -17.23 7.41 13.06
C LEU A 94 -17.93 8.49 13.91
N GLU A 95 -19.03 8.14 14.58
CA GLU A 95 -19.76 9.06 15.45
C GLU A 95 -18.86 9.57 16.59
N SER A 96 -18.04 8.69 17.18
CA SER A 96 -17.09 9.08 18.22
C SER A 96 -16.04 10.08 17.70
N ARG A 97 -15.52 9.90 16.48
CA ARG A 97 -14.55 10.82 15.87
C ARG A 97 -15.19 12.17 15.52
N ILE A 98 -16.41 12.15 14.98
CA ILE A 98 -17.20 13.36 14.72
C ILE A 98 -17.44 14.14 16.02
N GLU A 99 -17.78 13.47 17.12
CA GLU A 99 -17.99 14.14 18.39
C GLU A 99 -16.68 14.71 18.98
N GLN A 100 -15.56 14.00 18.83
CA GLN A 100 -14.24 14.52 19.21
C GLN A 100 -13.87 15.76 18.38
N ALA A 101 -14.18 15.76 17.08
CA ALA A 101 -13.88 16.85 16.16
C ALA A 101 -14.59 18.16 16.53
N LYS A 102 -15.80 18.12 17.09
CA LYS A 102 -16.51 19.31 17.62
C LYS A 102 -15.79 20.00 18.78
N GLY A 103 -14.78 19.36 19.37
CA GLY A 103 -13.93 19.95 20.40
C GLY A 103 -12.70 20.69 19.86
N LEU A 104 -12.48 20.70 18.54
CA LEU A 104 -11.37 21.41 17.92
C LEU A 104 -11.56 22.95 17.99
N PRO A 105 -10.52 23.75 17.73
CA PRO A 105 -10.66 25.21 17.63
C PRO A 105 -11.43 25.63 16.37
N GLU A 106 -12.24 26.69 16.47
CA GLU A 106 -12.86 27.31 15.28
C GLU A 106 -11.80 27.68 14.22
N PRO A 107 -12.07 27.41 12.92
CA PRO A 107 -13.31 26.88 12.33
C PRO A 107 -13.37 25.33 12.21
N LEU A 108 -12.39 24.60 12.75
CA LEU A 108 -12.26 23.15 12.55
C LEU A 108 -13.33 22.33 13.29
N ASP A 109 -13.95 22.91 14.31
CA ASP A 109 -15.06 22.31 15.06
C ASP A 109 -16.32 22.10 14.24
N GLU A 110 -16.48 22.80 13.11
CA GLU A 110 -17.55 22.57 12.14
C GLU A 110 -17.04 21.83 10.89
N ALA A 111 -15.86 22.22 10.37
CA ALA A 111 -15.33 21.65 9.13
C ALA A 111 -14.98 20.16 9.24
N ILE A 112 -14.33 19.73 10.33
CA ILE A 112 -13.89 18.33 10.48
C ILE A 112 -15.06 17.36 10.70
N PRO A 113 -16.07 17.68 11.54
CA PRO A 113 -17.29 16.88 11.58
C PRO A 113 -17.97 16.71 10.24
N GLN A 114 -18.01 17.76 9.41
CA GLN A 114 -18.62 17.69 8.08
C GLN A 114 -17.77 16.84 7.13
N LEU A 115 -16.45 17.05 7.09
CA LEU A 115 -15.53 16.24 6.29
C LEU A 115 -15.62 14.75 6.63
N LEU A 116 -15.73 14.38 7.91
CA LEU A 116 -15.87 12.98 8.32
C LEU A 116 -17.23 12.37 7.93
N GLN A 117 -18.29 13.18 7.79
CA GLN A 117 -19.58 12.72 7.25
C GLN A 117 -19.50 12.52 5.75
N ASP A 118 -18.80 13.40 5.03
CA ASP A 118 -18.68 13.35 3.57
C ASP A 118 -17.65 12.30 3.11
N LEU A 119 -16.63 12.04 3.92
CA LEU A 119 -15.58 11.05 3.65
C LEU A 119 -15.31 10.13 4.87
N PRO A 120 -16.27 9.29 5.28
CA PRO A 120 -16.11 8.36 6.40
C PRO A 120 -14.86 7.47 6.35
N PRO A 121 -14.42 6.95 5.17
CA PRO A 121 -13.23 6.12 5.04
C PRO A 121 -11.94 6.71 5.61
N LEU A 122 -11.86 8.01 5.90
CA LEU A 122 -10.71 8.58 6.62
C LEU A 122 -10.47 7.93 7.99
N VAL A 123 -11.52 7.44 8.66
CA VAL A 123 -11.40 6.91 10.03
C VAL A 123 -12.19 5.62 10.27
N ALA A 124 -13.16 5.29 9.41
CA ALA A 124 -14.09 4.19 9.63
C ALA A 124 -14.67 3.65 8.31
N ALA A 125 -15.18 2.43 8.34
CA ALA A 125 -15.98 1.84 7.28
C ALA A 125 -17.38 1.52 7.83
N PRO A 126 -18.38 2.42 7.70
CA PRO A 126 -19.72 2.20 8.25
C PRO A 126 -20.34 0.87 7.77
N GLU A 127 -21.04 0.17 8.66
CA GLU A 127 -21.62 -1.15 8.39
C GLU A 127 -22.64 -1.11 7.25
N ALA A 128 -23.31 0.04 7.03
CA ALA A 128 -24.27 0.21 5.94
C ALA A 128 -23.65 0.13 4.53
N ALA A 129 -22.33 0.34 4.43
CA ALA A 129 -21.56 0.26 3.19
C ALA A 129 -20.77 -1.06 3.07
N ARG A 130 -21.08 -2.06 3.93
CA ARG A 130 -20.46 -3.37 3.91
C ARG A 130 -21.41 -4.43 3.41
N GLU A 131 -20.88 -5.37 2.65
CA GLU A 131 -21.60 -6.57 2.23
C GLU A 131 -20.82 -7.83 2.61
N PRO A 132 -21.51 -8.93 2.98
CA PRO A 132 -20.85 -10.21 3.19
C PRO A 132 -20.29 -10.75 1.87
N ILE A 133 -19.16 -11.45 1.94
CA ILE A 133 -18.59 -12.19 0.80
C ILE A 133 -19.15 -13.63 0.83
N GLU A 134 -19.63 -14.13 -0.32
CA GLU A 134 -20.30 -15.45 -0.37
C GLU A 134 -19.31 -16.63 -0.21
N GLU A 135 -19.77 -17.74 0.37
CA GLU A 135 -18.94 -18.96 0.49
C GLU A 135 -18.57 -19.50 -0.90
N GLY A 136 -17.28 -19.47 -1.24
CA GLY A 136 -16.75 -19.93 -2.53
C GLY A 136 -16.31 -18.82 -3.47
N GLU A 137 -16.66 -17.56 -3.19
CA GLU A 137 -15.94 -16.42 -3.76
C GLU A 137 -14.51 -16.42 -3.19
N SER A 138 -13.51 -16.05 -3.99
CA SER A 138 -12.09 -16.01 -3.60
C SER A 138 -11.84 -14.88 -2.58
N ALA A 139 -12.30 -15.08 -1.34
CA ALA A 139 -12.28 -14.09 -0.28
C ALA A 139 -11.03 -14.17 0.61
N GLY A 140 -10.30 -15.28 0.54
CA GLY A 140 -9.27 -15.61 1.53
C GLY A 140 -9.89 -15.64 2.93
N ILE A 141 -9.36 -14.81 3.83
CA ILE A 141 -9.83 -14.68 5.23
C ILE A 141 -10.94 -13.62 5.41
N ALA A 142 -11.14 -12.74 4.44
CA ALA A 142 -12.13 -11.67 4.53
C ALA A 142 -13.56 -12.23 4.52
N GLN A 143 -14.44 -11.66 5.35
CA GLN A 143 -15.86 -12.05 5.43
C GLN A 143 -16.81 -10.96 4.92
N GLU A 144 -16.34 -9.72 4.87
CA GLU A 144 -17.06 -8.58 4.36
C GLU A 144 -16.19 -7.82 3.37
N ARG A 145 -16.83 -7.11 2.45
CA ARG A 145 -16.22 -6.09 1.60
C ARG A 145 -16.94 -4.76 1.80
N PHE A 146 -16.21 -3.67 1.63
CA PHE A 146 -16.74 -2.33 1.54
C PHE A 146 -17.06 -2.03 0.07
N THR A 147 -18.32 -1.69 -0.21
CA THR A 147 -18.85 -1.70 -1.59
C THR A 147 -18.94 -0.32 -2.23
N GLU A 148 -18.87 0.75 -1.43
CA GLU A 148 -18.72 2.08 -2.01
C GLU A 148 -17.36 2.19 -2.71
N PRO A 149 -17.27 2.77 -3.92
CA PRO A 149 -16.01 2.83 -4.65
C PRO A 149 -14.95 3.63 -3.88
N THR A 150 -13.82 2.99 -3.58
CA THR A 150 -12.72 3.56 -2.82
C THR A 150 -11.43 3.59 -3.62
N LEU A 151 -10.46 4.38 -3.15
CA LEU A 151 -9.10 4.36 -3.67
C LEU A 151 -8.28 3.14 -3.24
N TYR A 152 -8.84 2.21 -2.45
CA TYR A 152 -8.13 1.02 -1.96
C TYR A 152 -8.55 -0.26 -2.69
N SER A 153 -9.01 -0.14 -3.94
CA SER A 153 -9.47 -1.29 -4.71
C SER A 153 -8.30 -2.17 -5.19
N ASP A 154 -8.67 -3.34 -5.70
CA ASP A 154 -7.77 -4.25 -6.42
C ASP A 154 -7.67 -3.88 -7.91
N GLU A 155 -8.46 -2.92 -8.39
CA GLU A 155 -8.52 -2.50 -9.80
C GLU A 155 -7.45 -1.45 -10.10
N ALA A 156 -6.56 -1.76 -11.04
CA ALA A 156 -5.60 -0.79 -11.55
C ALA A 156 -5.19 -1.07 -12.99
N GLU A 157 -4.74 -0.02 -13.66
CA GLU A 157 -4.22 -0.06 -15.01
C GLU A 157 -2.76 0.42 -15.03
N VAL A 158 -1.95 -0.19 -15.89
CA VAL A 158 -0.52 0.09 -15.97
C VAL A 158 -0.30 1.29 -16.87
N THR A 159 0.51 2.21 -16.39
CA THR A 159 0.86 3.46 -17.05
C THR A 159 2.37 3.69 -16.92
N SER A 160 2.81 4.91 -17.19
CA SER A 160 4.22 5.29 -17.14
C SER A 160 4.43 6.51 -16.26
N GLY A 161 5.62 6.63 -15.68
CA GLY A 161 5.96 7.79 -14.87
C GLY A 161 7.26 7.59 -14.10
N ALA A 162 7.60 8.62 -13.36
CA ALA A 162 8.74 8.66 -12.46
C ALA A 162 8.39 9.48 -11.22
N PHE A 163 9.08 9.19 -10.13
CA PHE A 163 9.06 10.05 -8.96
C PHE A 163 10.38 9.99 -8.21
N GLU A 164 10.72 11.06 -7.51
CA GLU A 164 11.70 11.10 -6.44
C GLU A 164 11.05 11.85 -5.26
N ILE A 165 11.17 11.29 -4.06
CA ILE A 165 10.69 11.93 -2.84
C ILE A 165 11.73 11.80 -1.73
N THR A 166 11.94 12.88 -0.99
CA THR A 166 12.69 12.86 0.28
C THR A 166 11.76 13.24 1.43
N TYR A 167 11.57 12.30 2.36
CA TYR A 167 10.87 12.49 3.63
C TYR A 167 11.85 13.03 4.68
N GLY A 168 11.77 14.32 4.98
CA GLY A 168 12.55 14.95 6.05
C GLY A 168 11.79 14.98 7.37
N ASP A 169 11.87 13.90 8.14
CA ASP A 169 11.29 13.80 9.48
C ASP A 169 12.18 14.56 10.47
N ARG A 170 11.61 15.59 11.12
CA ARG A 170 12.31 16.51 12.03
C ARG A 170 11.61 16.65 13.37
N GLN A 171 10.40 16.12 13.53
CA GLN A 171 9.70 16.09 14.81
C GLN A 171 9.06 14.73 15.10
N PRO A 172 9.09 14.26 16.35
CA PRO A 172 8.58 12.94 16.68
C PRO A 172 7.07 12.86 16.97
N TYR A 173 6.38 14.00 17.12
CA TYR A 173 4.98 14.07 17.57
C TYR A 173 4.27 15.26 16.94
N ASP A 174 2.95 15.14 16.76
CA ASP A 174 2.11 16.27 16.38
C ASP A 174 2.11 17.35 17.48
N LEU A 175 2.14 18.61 17.06
CA LEU A 175 2.17 19.76 17.98
C LEU A 175 1.00 20.69 17.69
N PRO A 176 0.38 21.30 18.73
CA PRO A 176 -0.64 22.31 18.50
C PRO A 176 -0.09 23.48 17.67
N GLY A 177 -0.77 23.80 16.57
CA GLY A 177 -0.34 24.84 15.64
C GLY A 177 -1.40 25.09 14.57
N LYS A 178 -1.11 26.04 13.69
CA LYS A 178 -1.88 26.18 12.44
C LYS A 178 -1.54 25.02 11.50
N PRO A 179 -2.42 24.67 10.55
CA PRO A 179 -2.03 23.81 9.44
C PRO A 179 -0.72 24.31 8.80
N GLY A 180 0.25 23.43 8.62
CA GLY A 180 1.59 23.76 8.12
C GLY A 180 2.60 24.23 9.17
N ASP A 181 2.23 24.39 10.44
CA ASP A 181 3.19 24.66 11.52
C ASP A 181 3.94 23.37 11.89
N THR A 182 4.89 22.98 11.05
CA THR A 182 5.69 21.77 11.14
C THR A 182 7.16 22.06 10.85
N SER A 183 8.08 21.32 11.48
CA SER A 183 9.50 21.36 11.12
C SER A 183 9.88 20.34 10.05
N ASP A 184 8.95 19.45 9.70
CA ASP A 184 9.18 18.43 8.69
C ASP A 184 9.19 19.06 7.30
N VAL A 185 9.89 18.39 6.40
CA VAL A 185 10.06 18.84 5.02
C VAL A 185 9.83 17.66 4.10
N VAL A 186 9.24 17.94 2.94
CA VAL A 186 9.15 16.99 1.84
C VAL A 186 9.67 17.70 0.60
N ASP A 187 10.58 17.02 -0.10
CA ASP A 187 10.96 17.35 -1.47
C ASP A 187 10.34 16.28 -2.37
N LEU A 188 9.50 16.67 -3.32
CA LEU A 188 8.74 15.75 -4.16
C LEU A 188 8.79 16.22 -5.61
N GLU A 189 9.29 15.35 -6.47
CA GLU A 189 9.15 15.44 -7.91
C GLU A 189 8.38 14.20 -8.37
N ALA A 190 7.18 14.34 -8.91
CA ALA A 190 6.40 13.22 -9.43
C ALA A 190 5.69 13.60 -10.72
N GLN A 191 5.93 12.80 -11.77
CA GLN A 191 5.32 12.94 -13.09
C GLN A 191 4.90 11.57 -13.61
N PHE A 192 3.63 11.41 -13.98
CA PHE A 192 3.09 10.12 -14.41
C PHE A 192 1.85 10.30 -15.29
N THR A 193 1.42 9.24 -15.96
CA THR A 193 0.24 9.27 -16.81
C THR A 193 -0.92 8.48 -16.21
N ASP A 194 -2.15 8.86 -16.56
CA ASP A 194 -3.30 7.96 -16.42
C ASP A 194 -3.38 7.01 -17.64
N PRO A 195 -4.30 6.02 -17.62
CA PRO A 195 -4.44 5.07 -18.73
C PRO A 195 -4.93 5.69 -20.05
N ALA A 196 -5.57 6.86 -19.99
CA ALA A 196 -5.95 7.62 -21.18
C ALA A 196 -4.78 8.44 -21.76
N GLY A 197 -3.59 8.38 -21.13
CA GLY A 197 -2.38 9.07 -21.56
C GLY A 197 -2.35 10.55 -21.17
N ASN A 198 -3.23 11.01 -20.26
CA ASN A 198 -3.09 12.36 -19.72
C ASN A 198 -1.89 12.40 -18.78
N GLU A 199 -1.11 13.48 -18.87
CA GLU A 199 0.08 13.70 -18.05
C GLU A 199 -0.30 14.41 -16.74
N TYR A 200 0.24 13.95 -15.62
CA TYR A 200 0.05 14.52 -14.29
C TYR A 200 1.39 14.92 -13.71
N GLU A 201 1.45 16.08 -13.08
CA GLU A 201 2.57 16.52 -12.25
C GLU A 201 2.06 17.03 -10.90
N LEU A 202 2.71 16.61 -9.83
CA LEU A 202 2.36 17.00 -8.46
C LEU A 202 3.33 18.07 -7.96
N GLU A 203 2.82 19.29 -7.78
CA GLU A 203 3.58 20.40 -7.21
C GLU A 203 3.28 20.50 -5.72
N HIS A 204 4.16 19.96 -4.88
CA HIS A 204 4.03 20.02 -3.42
C HIS A 204 4.41 21.42 -2.89
N ASP A 205 3.52 22.04 -2.09
CA ASP A 205 3.76 23.37 -1.52
C ASP A 205 4.33 23.28 -0.10
N HIS A 206 3.63 22.58 0.81
CA HIS A 206 4.12 22.36 2.18
C HIS A 206 3.47 21.16 2.86
N VAL A 207 4.18 20.64 3.88
CA VAL A 207 3.72 19.56 4.77
C VAL A 207 2.64 20.10 5.71
N VAL A 208 1.63 19.28 6.00
CA VAL A 208 0.54 19.59 6.93
C VAL A 208 0.35 18.48 7.96
N GLN A 209 -0.17 18.86 9.13
CA GLN A 209 -0.71 17.92 10.12
C GLN A 209 -2.22 17.83 9.92
N PRO A 210 -2.77 16.72 9.40
CA PRO A 210 -4.20 16.56 9.24
C PRO A 210 -4.90 16.70 10.60
N PRO A 211 -5.87 17.62 10.77
CA PRO A 211 -6.55 17.83 12.04
C PRO A 211 -7.66 16.79 12.29
N ILE A 212 -7.37 15.52 12.04
CA ILE A 212 -8.31 14.40 12.18
C ILE A 212 -8.16 13.79 13.58
N PRO A 213 -9.22 13.72 14.41
CA PRO A 213 -9.09 13.18 15.75
C PRO A 213 -8.53 11.76 15.79
N GLY A 214 -7.44 11.60 16.54
CA GLY A 214 -6.75 10.33 16.74
C GLY A 214 -5.71 9.98 15.69
N TYR A 215 -5.52 10.82 14.67
CA TYR A 215 -4.29 10.77 13.87
C TYR A 215 -3.12 11.23 14.73
N GLU A 216 -1.99 10.56 14.55
CA GLU A 216 -0.68 10.88 15.10
C GLU A 216 0.30 10.80 13.92
N THR A 217 0.55 11.94 13.27
CA THR A 217 1.33 12.03 12.02
C THR A 217 2.79 12.37 12.22
N GLY A 218 3.22 12.58 13.48
CA GLY A 218 4.59 12.96 13.78
C GLY A 218 4.97 14.32 13.21
N GLY A 219 4.02 15.22 13.03
CA GLY A 219 4.26 16.53 12.44
C GLY A 219 3.87 16.67 10.97
N GLY A 220 3.42 15.59 10.35
CA GLY A 220 3.07 15.53 8.94
C GLY A 220 4.09 14.75 8.10
N VAL A 221 5.23 14.34 8.68
CA VAL A 221 6.10 13.30 8.12
C VAL A 221 6.38 12.25 9.19
N LEU A 222 6.32 10.98 8.81
CA LEU A 222 6.67 9.86 9.67
C LEU A 222 7.73 9.00 8.98
N SER A 223 8.86 8.79 9.66
CA SER A 223 9.90 7.85 9.22
C SER A 223 9.99 6.63 10.16
N GLY A 224 9.82 5.43 9.61
CA GLY A 224 9.96 4.17 10.34
C GLY A 224 8.92 3.96 11.45
N GLY A 225 7.70 3.54 11.07
CA GLY A 225 6.62 3.24 12.01
C GLY A 225 5.49 2.42 11.40
N TRP A 226 4.38 2.29 12.12
CA TRP A 226 3.18 1.60 11.64
C TRP A 226 2.06 2.59 11.45
N LEU A 227 1.40 2.54 10.29
CA LEU A 227 0.23 3.35 9.94
C LEU A 227 -0.94 2.44 9.54
N HIS A 228 -2.13 3.04 9.38
CA HIS A 228 -3.35 2.40 8.92
C HIS A 228 -3.86 1.23 9.80
N GLY A 229 -4.77 0.40 9.27
CA GLY A 229 -5.41 -0.71 9.95
C GLY A 229 -5.90 -0.34 11.35
N ILE A 230 -5.26 -0.90 12.39
CA ILE A 230 -5.67 -0.66 13.78
C ILE A 230 -5.09 0.57 14.46
N THR A 231 -4.10 1.25 13.86
CA THR A 231 -3.29 2.29 14.51
C THR A 231 -4.08 3.54 14.87
N GLY A 232 -5.08 3.88 14.05
CA GLY A 232 -5.90 5.09 14.20
C GLY A 232 -5.40 6.28 13.40
N THR A 233 -4.22 6.20 12.77
CA THR A 233 -3.70 7.19 11.81
C THR A 233 -3.83 6.65 10.40
N GLY A 234 -4.45 7.44 9.51
CA GLY A 234 -4.78 7.01 8.15
C GLY A 234 -6.06 6.19 8.06
N SER A 235 -6.55 5.96 6.85
CA SER A 235 -7.74 5.14 6.60
C SER A 235 -7.52 3.70 7.11
N PRO A 236 -8.48 3.09 7.82
CA PRO A 236 -8.39 1.68 8.18
C PRO A 236 -8.61 0.73 6.99
N LEU A 237 -9.02 1.23 5.81
CA LEU A 237 -9.21 0.41 4.61
C LEU A 237 -7.90 -0.05 3.98
N PHE A 238 -6.83 0.74 4.15
CA PHE A 238 -5.48 0.30 3.89
C PHE A 238 -5.01 -0.61 5.04
N PRO A 239 -4.35 -1.74 4.77
CA PRO A 239 -3.92 -2.63 5.82
C PRO A 239 -2.86 -1.97 6.73
N GLN A 240 -2.73 -2.44 7.97
CA GLN A 240 -1.66 -1.95 8.83
C GLN A 240 -0.29 -2.30 8.21
N ALA A 241 0.47 -1.28 7.82
CA ALA A 241 1.73 -1.45 7.09
C ALA A 241 2.89 -0.78 7.81
N TYR A 242 4.05 -1.46 7.82
CA TYR A 242 5.30 -0.81 8.19
C TYR A 242 5.60 0.25 7.13
N THR A 243 5.94 1.45 7.58
CA THR A 243 6.13 2.64 6.75
C THR A 243 7.58 3.09 6.91
N TYR A 244 8.33 3.07 5.81
CA TYR A 244 9.69 3.60 5.73
C TYR A 244 9.66 5.13 5.77
N GLY A 245 8.77 5.73 4.99
CA GLY A 245 8.46 7.15 5.00
C GLY A 245 6.99 7.39 4.63
N ALA A 246 6.34 8.34 5.30
CA ALA A 246 5.03 8.84 4.93
C ALA A 246 4.96 10.35 5.11
N SER A 247 4.18 11.03 4.28
CA SER A 247 3.97 12.46 4.39
C SER A 247 2.53 12.85 4.10
N TRP A 248 2.07 13.90 4.77
CA TRP A 248 0.84 14.62 4.45
C TRP A 248 1.22 16.03 4.05
N GLY A 249 0.87 16.42 2.83
CA GLY A 249 1.13 17.74 2.30
C GLY A 249 -0.06 18.29 1.56
N VAL A 250 0.09 19.51 1.08
CA VAL A 250 -0.86 20.16 0.18
C VAL A 250 -0.10 20.72 -1.01
N GLY A 251 -0.76 20.76 -2.16
CA GLY A 251 -0.12 21.23 -3.38
C GLY A 251 -1.07 21.33 -4.56
N ASN A 252 -0.54 21.71 -5.71
CA ASN A 252 -1.27 21.73 -6.96
C ASN A 252 -1.16 20.38 -7.69
N VAL A 253 -2.20 20.07 -8.44
CA VAL A 253 -2.16 19.04 -9.47
C VAL A 253 -2.13 19.75 -10.82
N HIS A 254 -1.11 19.44 -11.61
CA HIS A 254 -1.04 19.83 -13.02
C HIS A 254 -1.53 18.67 -13.88
N VAL A 255 -2.35 18.96 -14.88
CA VAL A 255 -2.86 17.99 -15.84
C VAL A 255 -2.56 18.52 -17.24
N ASN A 256 -1.85 17.74 -18.05
CA ASN A 256 -1.43 18.09 -19.41
C ASN A 256 -0.70 19.46 -19.48
N GLY A 257 0.11 19.75 -18.46
CA GLY A 257 0.89 20.99 -18.33
C GLY A 257 0.10 22.23 -17.87
N GLU A 258 -1.18 22.09 -17.51
CA GLU A 258 -2.01 23.15 -16.94
C GLU A 258 -2.33 22.88 -15.46
N VAL A 259 -2.35 23.91 -14.63
CA VAL A 259 -2.77 23.77 -13.22
C VAL A 259 -4.26 23.42 -13.20
N ALA A 260 -4.61 22.18 -12.83
CA ALA A 260 -6.01 21.74 -12.76
C ALA A 260 -6.71 22.23 -11.48
N THR A 261 -5.93 22.46 -10.42
CA THR A 261 -6.39 22.91 -9.10
C THR A 261 -6.36 24.43 -8.94
N GLU A 262 -6.83 25.19 -9.95
CA GLU A 262 -6.91 26.66 -9.86
C GLU A 262 -7.84 27.14 -8.73
N ASP A 263 -8.76 26.26 -8.29
CA ASP A 263 -9.72 26.48 -7.21
C ASP A 263 -9.12 26.31 -5.80
N GLY A 264 -7.87 25.83 -5.72
CA GLY A 264 -7.10 25.68 -4.49
C GLY A 264 -6.44 24.30 -4.38
N PHE A 265 -5.48 24.20 -3.47
CA PHE A 265 -4.70 22.97 -3.28
C PHE A 265 -5.56 21.73 -3.02
N ARG A 266 -4.97 20.56 -3.29
CA ARG A 266 -5.47 19.28 -2.80
C ARG A 266 -4.48 18.67 -1.81
N VAL A 267 -4.98 17.79 -0.95
CA VAL A 267 -4.13 17.03 -0.02
C VAL A 267 -3.36 15.97 -0.81
N ILE A 268 -2.04 16.03 -0.74
CA ILE A 268 -1.10 15.09 -1.36
C ILE A 268 -0.51 14.24 -0.24
N HIS A 269 -0.65 12.92 -0.35
CA HIS A 269 -0.20 11.96 0.64
C HIS A 269 0.69 10.93 -0.06
N PHE A 270 1.94 10.81 0.36
CA PHE A 270 2.87 9.81 -0.18
C PHE A 270 3.32 8.89 0.93
N MET A 271 3.45 7.60 0.63
CA MET A 271 4.08 6.66 1.55
C MET A 271 4.94 5.65 0.81
N THR A 272 6.10 5.34 1.38
CA THR A 272 6.86 4.15 1.06
C THR A 272 6.64 3.16 2.19
N THR A 273 5.95 2.06 1.90
CA THR A 273 5.58 1.04 2.89
C THR A 273 6.19 -0.29 2.56
N GLN A 274 6.09 -1.25 3.48
CA GLN A 274 6.16 -2.65 3.06
C GLN A 274 5.13 -2.91 1.94
N THR A 275 5.43 -3.82 1.03
CA THR A 275 4.53 -4.13 -0.09
C THR A 275 3.22 -4.72 0.42
N VAL A 276 2.09 -4.13 -0.01
CA VAL A 276 0.74 -4.59 0.36
C VAL A 276 -0.07 -5.18 -0.78
N ARG A 277 0.49 -5.26 -1.99
CA ARG A 277 -0.16 -5.87 -3.16
C ARG A 277 0.57 -7.16 -3.56
N ASP A 278 -0.20 -8.21 -3.80
CA ASP A 278 0.34 -9.48 -4.27
C ASP A 278 0.57 -9.48 -5.79
N GLU A 279 1.14 -10.57 -6.29
CA GLU A 279 1.37 -10.83 -7.72
C GLU A 279 0.12 -10.72 -8.61
N ARG A 280 -1.10 -10.72 -8.07
CA ARG A 280 -2.33 -10.51 -8.87
C ARG A 280 -2.87 -9.09 -8.70
N TYR A 281 -2.03 -8.19 -8.21
CA TYR A 281 -2.37 -6.81 -7.87
C TYR A 281 -3.41 -6.65 -6.74
N ARG A 282 -3.81 -7.76 -6.09
CA ARG A 282 -4.79 -7.74 -5.02
C ARG A 282 -4.15 -7.15 -3.77
N MET A 283 -4.81 -6.17 -3.18
CA MET A 283 -4.38 -5.59 -1.92
C MET A 283 -4.65 -6.58 -0.78
N ALA A 284 -3.58 -7.00 -0.12
CA ALA A 284 -3.61 -7.87 1.05
C ALA A 284 -4.42 -7.24 2.19
N VAL A 285 -5.07 -8.06 3.01
CA VAL A 285 -5.60 -7.63 4.32
C VAL A 285 -4.54 -7.82 5.41
N ASP A 286 -4.72 -7.22 6.59
CA ASP A 286 -3.75 -7.25 7.69
C ASP A 286 -3.24 -8.66 8.05
N GLU A 287 -4.12 -9.67 7.97
CA GLU A 287 -3.79 -11.07 8.27
C GLU A 287 -2.95 -11.77 7.20
N GLU A 288 -2.89 -11.21 6.00
CA GLU A 288 -2.12 -11.71 4.85
C GLU A 288 -0.70 -11.10 4.80
N LEU A 289 -0.39 -10.14 5.67
CA LEU A 289 0.91 -9.44 5.71
C LEU A 289 1.89 -10.03 6.74
N PRO A 290 3.21 -9.93 6.50
CA PRO A 290 3.85 -9.41 5.29
C PRO A 290 3.81 -10.40 4.12
N LEU A 291 3.74 -9.89 2.89
CA LEU A 291 3.91 -10.71 1.69
C LEU A 291 5.37 -11.08 1.51
N ALA A 292 5.65 -12.30 1.05
CA ALA A 292 7.00 -12.70 0.66
C ALA A 292 7.38 -12.06 -0.69
N PRO A 293 8.66 -11.79 -0.98
CA PRO A 293 9.08 -11.18 -2.24
C PRO A 293 8.58 -11.92 -3.49
N ASP A 294 8.56 -13.25 -3.46
CA ASP A 294 8.05 -14.09 -4.54
C ASP A 294 6.53 -13.98 -4.75
N GLU A 295 5.79 -13.47 -3.76
CA GLU A 295 4.35 -13.25 -3.80
C GLU A 295 3.97 -11.82 -4.23
N THR A 296 4.92 -10.98 -4.66
CA THR A 296 4.65 -9.58 -5.05
C THR A 296 5.13 -9.26 -6.47
N ILE A 297 4.45 -8.30 -7.11
CA ILE A 297 4.59 -7.89 -8.53
C ILE A 297 6.04 -7.73 -8.99
N ALA A 298 6.81 -6.97 -8.21
CA ALA A 298 8.20 -6.65 -8.49
C ALA A 298 9.14 -7.25 -7.44
N GLY A 299 8.64 -8.16 -6.57
CA GLY A 299 9.36 -8.83 -5.47
C GLY A 299 10.30 -7.94 -4.73
N ARG A 300 9.78 -6.75 -4.48
CA ARG A 300 10.28 -5.82 -3.52
C ARG A 300 9.48 -6.04 -2.25
N ILE A 301 10.16 -5.88 -1.13
CA ILE A 301 9.53 -5.89 0.19
C ILE A 301 8.94 -4.53 0.55
N HIS A 302 9.17 -3.52 -0.30
CA HIS A 302 8.60 -2.19 -0.18
C HIS A 302 8.07 -1.74 -1.54
N HIS A 303 7.05 -0.88 -1.49
CA HIS A 303 6.54 -0.15 -2.64
C HIS A 303 6.17 1.29 -2.22
N THR A 304 6.00 2.19 -3.19
CA THR A 304 5.56 3.57 -2.91
C THR A 304 4.21 3.84 -3.52
N HIS A 305 3.35 4.53 -2.78
CA HIS A 305 2.09 5.01 -3.28
C HIS A 305 1.88 6.49 -3.01
N GLY A 306 1.41 7.19 -4.04
CA GLY A 306 1.11 8.61 -4.04
C GLY A 306 -0.38 8.80 -4.25
N VAL A 307 -1.04 9.43 -3.29
CA VAL A 307 -2.47 9.68 -3.27
C VAL A 307 -2.72 11.17 -3.26
N VAL A 308 -3.54 11.66 -4.19
CA VAL A 308 -4.17 12.97 -4.07
C VAL A 308 -5.61 12.75 -3.63
N LEU A 309 -5.89 13.15 -2.39
CA LEU A 309 -7.20 12.94 -1.76
C LEU A 309 -8.21 13.99 -2.26
N PRO A 310 -9.52 13.65 -2.30
CA PRO A 310 -10.60 14.59 -2.62
C PRO A 310 -10.87 15.54 -1.45
N ILE A 311 -9.83 16.26 -1.01
CA ILE A 311 -9.86 17.16 0.12
C ILE A 311 -9.17 18.45 -0.31
N ARG A 312 -9.94 19.55 -0.31
CA ARG A 312 -9.40 20.90 -0.51
C ARG A 312 -9.25 21.61 0.83
N PRO A 313 -8.03 22.02 1.22
CA PRO A 313 -7.83 22.93 2.34
C PRO A 313 -8.43 24.30 2.02
N THR A 314 -9.12 24.89 2.98
CA THR A 314 -9.64 26.27 2.88
C THR A 314 -9.38 27.04 4.18
N ASP A 315 -9.57 28.35 4.15
CA ASP A 315 -9.51 29.19 5.35
C ASP A 315 -10.55 28.80 6.42
N GLU A 316 -11.64 28.16 6.01
CA GLU A 316 -12.71 27.66 6.90
C GLU A 316 -12.47 26.21 7.36
N GLY A 317 -11.34 25.61 6.97
CA GLY A 317 -11.01 24.21 7.23
C GLY A 317 -11.09 23.34 5.96
N PRO A 318 -10.64 22.08 6.04
CA PRO A 318 -10.66 21.18 4.90
C PRO A 318 -12.10 20.75 4.57
N VAL A 319 -12.42 20.67 3.29
CA VAL A 319 -13.72 20.23 2.77
C VAL A 319 -13.53 19.08 1.79
N TYR A 320 -14.53 18.20 1.70
CA TYR A 320 -14.57 17.22 0.62
C TYR A 320 -14.71 17.97 -0.71
N ASP A 321 -13.77 17.72 -1.63
CA ASP A 321 -13.76 18.33 -2.94
C ASP A 321 -13.01 17.42 -3.92
N PRO A 322 -13.68 16.81 -4.91
CA PRO A 322 -13.05 15.93 -5.88
C PRO A 322 -11.79 16.53 -6.50
N VAL A 323 -10.81 15.68 -6.76
CA VAL A 323 -9.61 16.05 -7.51
C VAL A 323 -10.01 16.26 -8.98
N PRO A 324 -9.63 17.38 -9.61
CA PRO A 324 -9.94 17.65 -11.02
C PRO A 324 -9.01 16.85 -11.95
N THR A 325 -9.20 15.53 -12.01
CA THR A 325 -8.47 14.64 -12.92
C THR A 325 -9.03 14.72 -14.34
N ALA A 326 -8.26 14.25 -15.33
CA ALA A 326 -8.72 14.05 -16.70
C ALA A 326 -9.12 12.59 -17.01
N MET A 327 -8.95 11.68 -16.05
CA MET A 327 -9.33 10.28 -16.19
C MET A 327 -10.85 10.11 -16.12
N GLU A 328 -11.49 9.83 -17.25
CA GLU A 328 -12.93 9.54 -17.32
C GLU A 328 -13.23 8.10 -16.90
N LEU A 329 -14.16 7.94 -15.96
CA LEU A 329 -14.68 6.64 -15.54
C LEU A 329 -15.81 6.18 -16.47
N PRO A 330 -16.17 4.87 -16.47
CA PRO A 330 -17.25 4.34 -17.31
C PRO A 330 -18.63 5.02 -17.12
N ASN A 331 -18.85 5.69 -16.00
CA ASN A 331 -20.08 6.46 -15.72
C ASN A 331 -20.09 7.86 -16.36
N GLY A 332 -19.00 8.28 -17.02
CA GLY A 332 -18.82 9.59 -17.64
C GLY A 332 -18.40 10.71 -16.69
N GLU A 333 -18.12 10.41 -15.42
CA GLU A 333 -17.53 11.34 -14.46
C GLU A 333 -16.00 11.17 -14.43
N THR A 334 -15.27 12.21 -14.04
CA THR A 334 -13.82 12.11 -13.83
C THR A 334 -13.52 11.44 -12.49
N GLN A 335 -12.43 10.67 -12.43
CA GLN A 335 -12.01 10.00 -11.20
C GLN A 335 -11.75 11.04 -10.09
N PRO A 336 -12.40 10.94 -8.91
CA PRO A 336 -12.40 12.01 -7.92
C PRO A 336 -11.12 12.07 -7.07
N PHE A 337 -10.14 11.20 -7.32
CA PHE A 337 -8.87 11.12 -6.62
C PHE A 337 -7.78 10.65 -7.58
N ILE A 338 -6.52 10.81 -7.18
CA ILE A 338 -5.38 10.15 -7.83
C ILE A 338 -4.81 9.14 -6.84
N HIS A 339 -4.51 7.93 -7.29
CA HIS A 339 -3.74 6.95 -6.52
C HIS A 339 -2.83 6.22 -7.48
N ALA A 340 -1.56 6.63 -7.48
CA ALA A 340 -0.50 6.06 -8.28
C ALA A 340 0.38 5.18 -7.40
N MET A 341 0.71 3.98 -7.87
CA MET A 341 1.57 3.05 -7.18
C MET A 341 2.82 2.79 -8.02
N TRP A 342 3.98 2.82 -7.38
CA TRP A 342 5.27 2.47 -7.93
C TRP A 342 5.75 1.22 -7.20
N GLU A 343 5.89 0.13 -7.95
CA GLU A 343 6.25 -1.19 -7.39
C GLU A 343 7.75 -1.49 -7.62
N GLN A 344 8.45 -0.71 -8.44
CA GLN A 344 9.84 -0.95 -8.86
C GLN A 344 10.81 0.12 -8.32
N GLU A 345 10.43 0.84 -7.27
CA GLU A 345 11.24 1.93 -6.72
C GLU A 345 12.41 1.44 -5.87
N GLU A 346 13.37 2.32 -5.63
CA GLU A 346 14.57 2.07 -4.84
C GLU A 346 14.61 3.02 -3.63
N LEU A 347 14.93 2.46 -2.45
CA LEU A 347 15.33 3.25 -1.28
C LEU A 347 16.76 3.77 -1.52
N VAL A 348 16.89 5.05 -1.87
CA VAL A 348 18.16 5.72 -2.20
C VAL A 348 18.92 6.11 -0.92
N GLU A 349 18.20 6.56 0.09
CA GLU A 349 18.73 6.89 1.41
C GLU A 349 17.69 6.49 2.46
N GLY A 350 18.10 5.83 3.53
CA GLY A 350 17.20 5.50 4.62
C GLY A 350 17.79 4.49 5.59
N PRO A 351 17.15 4.28 6.76
CA PRO A 351 17.56 3.19 7.62
C PRO A 351 17.39 1.86 6.87
N PHE A 352 18.47 1.07 6.80
CA PHE A 352 18.55 -0.23 6.11
C PHE A 352 18.67 -0.16 4.57
N ASP A 353 19.08 0.97 4.01
CA ASP A 353 19.51 1.09 2.59
C ASP A 353 20.53 0.01 2.17
N ASP A 354 21.47 -0.32 3.06
CA ASP A 354 22.49 -1.36 2.85
C ASP A 354 21.98 -2.79 3.19
N TRP A 355 20.72 -2.97 3.60
CA TRP A 355 20.22 -4.26 4.05
C TRP A 355 19.63 -5.10 2.92
N GLU A 356 20.33 -6.19 2.58
CA GLU A 356 19.83 -7.21 1.67
C GLU A 356 19.25 -8.40 2.46
N PHE A 357 18.15 -8.98 1.95
CA PHE A 357 17.63 -10.24 2.49
C PHE A 357 18.72 -11.33 2.36
N PRO A 358 18.95 -12.15 3.39
CA PRO A 358 19.86 -13.28 3.26
C PRO A 358 19.30 -14.23 2.20
N VAL A 359 19.93 -14.23 1.03
CA VAL A 359 19.62 -15.12 -0.09
C VAL A 359 19.62 -16.55 0.45
N GLN A 360 18.46 -17.20 0.46
CA GLN A 360 18.48 -18.67 0.43
C GLN A 360 19.03 -18.98 -0.95
N GLU A 361 20.13 -19.75 -1.03
CA GLU A 361 20.57 -20.34 -2.29
C GLU A 361 19.39 -21.17 -2.84
N GLU A 362 18.55 -20.53 -3.65
CA GLU A 362 17.72 -21.21 -4.60
C GLU A 362 18.72 -21.88 -5.53
N GLY A 363 18.75 -23.22 -5.46
CA GLY A 363 19.63 -23.99 -6.31
C GLY A 363 19.37 -23.58 -7.74
N GLU A 364 20.44 -23.22 -8.46
CA GLU A 364 20.47 -23.00 -9.90
C GLU A 364 19.45 -23.94 -10.56
N THR A 365 18.27 -23.42 -10.87
CA THR A 365 17.43 -24.03 -11.89
C THR A 365 18.17 -23.67 -13.16
N ASP A 366 18.95 -24.63 -13.66
CA ASP A 366 19.52 -24.58 -14.99
C ASP A 366 18.41 -24.15 -15.94
N GLY A 367 18.41 -22.86 -16.29
CA GLY A 367 17.60 -22.32 -17.37
C GLY A 367 18.03 -23.08 -18.60
N GLU A 368 17.22 -24.05 -18.99
CA GLU A 368 17.47 -24.79 -20.20
C GLU A 368 17.28 -23.80 -21.35
N GLU A 369 18.39 -23.16 -21.78
CA GLU A 369 18.52 -22.52 -23.08
C GLU A 369 18.15 -23.57 -24.13
N THR A 370 16.86 -23.64 -24.45
CA THR A 370 16.39 -24.46 -25.55
C THR A 370 16.71 -23.71 -26.83
N THR A 371 17.87 -24.02 -27.38
CA THR A 371 18.29 -23.58 -28.70
C THR A 371 17.24 -23.97 -29.75
N GLY A 372 16.48 -22.99 -30.23
CA GLY A 372 15.89 -22.93 -31.58
C GLY A 372 15.00 -24.10 -32.00
N GLY A 373 13.85 -24.26 -31.36
CA GLY A 373 12.64 -24.66 -32.08
C GLY A 373 12.11 -23.45 -32.86
N GLU A 374 11.56 -23.66 -34.05
CA GLU A 374 10.92 -22.58 -34.82
C GLU A 374 9.64 -22.19 -34.07
N ALA A 375 9.70 -21.17 -33.23
CA ALA A 375 8.54 -20.67 -32.48
C ALA A 375 7.49 -20.16 -33.46
N ASP A 376 6.25 -20.62 -33.32
CA ASP A 376 5.14 -20.17 -34.16
C ASP A 376 4.78 -18.71 -33.87
N PHE A 377 4.92 -18.30 -32.61
CA PHE A 377 4.74 -16.93 -32.15
C PHE A 377 5.87 -16.52 -31.20
N GLN A 378 6.27 -15.26 -31.28
CA GLN A 378 7.19 -14.62 -30.35
C GLN A 378 6.57 -13.33 -29.83
N LEU A 379 6.55 -13.17 -28.51
CA LEU A 379 6.06 -11.97 -27.83
C LEU A 379 7.15 -11.40 -26.91
N ILE A 380 7.03 -10.12 -26.56
CA ILE A 380 7.75 -9.49 -25.45
C ILE A 380 6.69 -9.09 -24.42
N GLY A 381 6.84 -9.56 -23.19
CA GLY A 381 5.95 -9.25 -22.08
C GLY A 381 6.38 -7.97 -21.40
N GLU A 382 5.57 -6.92 -21.53
CA GLU A 382 5.70 -5.66 -20.79
C GLU A 382 4.36 -5.39 -20.10
N ALA A 383 4.36 -4.87 -18.87
CA ALA A 383 3.15 -4.69 -18.07
C ALA A 383 2.10 -3.79 -18.74
N SER A 384 2.51 -2.97 -19.71
CA SER A 384 1.62 -2.19 -20.57
C SER A 384 0.92 -3.00 -21.67
N ALA A 385 1.55 -4.05 -22.23
CA ALA A 385 0.97 -4.92 -23.27
C ALA A 385 1.88 -6.12 -23.61
N TRP A 386 1.30 -7.16 -24.20
CA TRP A 386 2.08 -8.11 -25.00
C TRP A 386 2.50 -7.48 -26.32
N GLN A 387 3.80 -7.28 -26.55
CA GLN A 387 4.32 -6.77 -27.82
C GLN A 387 4.62 -7.91 -28.78
N GLY A 388 4.04 -7.90 -29.98
CA GLY A 388 4.33 -8.90 -30.99
C GLY A 388 5.76 -8.76 -31.54
N ALA A 389 6.52 -9.86 -31.58
CA ALA A 389 7.89 -9.89 -32.12
C ALA A 389 8.01 -10.74 -33.40
N ALA A 390 7.34 -11.90 -33.46
CA ALA A 390 7.27 -12.74 -34.65
C ALA A 390 5.99 -13.60 -34.65
N PRO A 391 5.43 -13.99 -35.81
CA PRO A 391 5.90 -13.71 -37.17
C PRO A 391 5.74 -12.23 -37.55
N GLU A 392 6.28 -11.83 -38.71
CA GLU A 392 6.19 -10.44 -39.22
C GLU A 392 4.74 -9.91 -39.27
N ALA A 393 3.75 -10.81 -39.35
CA ALA A 393 2.33 -10.47 -39.35
C ALA A 393 1.83 -9.84 -38.03
N ILE A 394 2.50 -10.09 -36.90
CA ILE A 394 2.13 -9.51 -35.59
C ILE A 394 3.21 -8.56 -35.04
N ALA A 395 4.32 -8.41 -35.76
CA ALA A 395 5.49 -7.69 -35.26
C ALA A 395 5.18 -6.19 -35.04
N GLY A 396 5.40 -5.72 -33.81
CA GLY A 396 5.13 -4.34 -33.39
C GLY A 396 3.66 -4.02 -33.11
N GLU A 397 2.79 -5.02 -33.09
CA GLU A 397 1.40 -4.86 -32.63
C GLU A 397 1.31 -5.11 -31.12
N GLU A 398 0.55 -4.27 -30.43
CA GLU A 398 0.18 -4.47 -29.02
C GLU A 398 -0.98 -5.44 -28.92
N ASN A 399 -0.85 -6.43 -28.04
CA ASN A 399 -1.83 -7.50 -27.81
C ASN A 399 -2.36 -8.14 -29.11
N PRO A 400 -1.48 -8.61 -30.00
CA PRO A 400 -1.86 -9.08 -31.33
C PRO A 400 -2.86 -10.24 -31.30
N THR A 401 -3.75 -10.32 -32.27
CA THR A 401 -4.63 -11.49 -32.39
C THR A 401 -3.83 -12.71 -32.82
N LEU A 402 -3.87 -13.79 -32.04
CA LEU A 402 -3.24 -15.06 -32.40
C LEU A 402 -4.17 -15.89 -33.29
N GLN A 403 -3.74 -16.11 -34.53
CA GLN A 403 -4.50 -16.88 -35.53
C GLN A 403 -4.08 -18.35 -35.48
N LEU A 404 -4.98 -19.23 -35.06
CA LEU A 404 -4.70 -20.64 -34.79
C LEU A 404 -5.58 -21.56 -35.65
N GLU A 405 -5.14 -22.81 -35.87
CA GLU A 405 -5.93 -23.87 -36.48
C GLU A 405 -6.28 -24.94 -35.44
N ALA A 406 -7.56 -25.29 -35.32
CA ALA A 406 -8.03 -26.25 -34.32
C ALA A 406 -7.32 -27.61 -34.45
N GLY A 407 -6.79 -28.12 -33.33
CA GLY A 407 -6.07 -29.39 -33.26
C GLY A 407 -4.60 -29.33 -33.68
N THR A 408 -4.09 -28.15 -34.04
CA THR A 408 -2.66 -27.91 -34.30
C THR A 408 -1.94 -27.58 -32.98
N GLU A 409 -0.74 -28.13 -32.81
CA GLU A 409 0.15 -27.81 -31.70
C GLU A 409 0.99 -26.58 -32.07
N TYR A 410 1.02 -25.61 -31.17
CA TYR A 410 1.76 -24.36 -31.31
C TYR A 410 2.80 -24.22 -30.20
N ALA A 411 3.94 -23.61 -30.54
CA ALA A 411 4.96 -23.17 -29.62
C ALA A 411 5.02 -21.64 -29.61
N LEU A 412 4.63 -21.03 -28.49
CA LEU A 412 4.78 -19.60 -28.25
C LEU A 412 6.01 -19.37 -27.37
N VAL A 413 6.91 -18.52 -27.83
CA VAL A 413 8.05 -18.06 -27.02
C VAL A 413 7.74 -16.63 -26.59
N TRP A 414 8.00 -16.29 -25.34
CA TRP A 414 7.94 -14.91 -24.91
C TRP A 414 9.16 -14.54 -24.07
N GLU A 415 9.62 -13.30 -24.20
CA GLU A 415 10.71 -12.70 -23.43
C GLU A 415 10.12 -11.72 -22.40
N ASN A 416 10.59 -11.75 -21.17
CA ASN A 416 10.25 -10.72 -20.19
C ASN A 416 10.96 -9.40 -20.52
N GLY A 417 10.20 -8.36 -20.88
CA GLY A 417 10.74 -7.09 -21.38
C GLY A 417 11.06 -6.06 -20.31
N ASP A 418 10.44 -6.13 -19.12
CA ASP A 418 10.43 -5.03 -18.14
C ASP A 418 10.86 -5.43 -16.71
N GLY A 419 11.15 -6.71 -16.47
CA GLY A 419 11.58 -7.22 -15.17
C GLY A 419 10.47 -7.33 -14.13
N LEU A 420 9.20 -7.15 -14.53
CA LEU A 420 8.04 -7.47 -13.71
C LEU A 420 7.67 -8.94 -13.85
N GLN A 421 6.91 -9.47 -12.90
CA GLN A 421 6.47 -10.86 -12.99
C GLN A 421 5.41 -11.02 -14.08
N HIS A 422 5.66 -11.90 -15.04
CA HIS A 422 4.75 -12.21 -16.12
C HIS A 422 4.55 -13.71 -16.26
N ASN A 423 3.37 -14.10 -16.73
CA ASN A 423 3.13 -15.41 -17.28
C ASN A 423 2.19 -15.31 -18.48
N PHE A 424 2.21 -16.32 -19.33
CA PHE A 424 1.26 -16.47 -20.42
C PHE A 424 0.16 -17.47 -20.03
N ALA A 425 -1.09 -17.02 -20.08
CA ALA A 425 -2.28 -17.82 -19.83
C ALA A 425 -3.27 -17.73 -21.01
N ILE A 426 -4.13 -18.74 -21.15
CA ILE A 426 -5.21 -18.80 -22.14
C ILE A 426 -6.51 -19.10 -21.39
N GLU A 427 -7.57 -18.36 -21.70
CA GLU A 427 -8.92 -18.57 -21.16
C GLU A 427 -9.97 -18.85 -22.25
N ASP A 428 -11.10 -19.40 -21.82
CA ASP A 428 -12.27 -19.61 -22.65
C ASP A 428 -13.19 -18.37 -22.70
N ALA A 429 -14.26 -18.44 -23.51
CA ALA A 429 -15.23 -17.33 -23.63
C ALA A 429 -16.05 -17.05 -22.35
N ASN A 430 -15.92 -17.88 -21.31
CA ASN A 430 -16.55 -17.69 -20.00
C ASN A 430 -15.56 -17.15 -18.95
N GLY A 431 -14.28 -16.95 -19.30
CA GLY A 431 -13.21 -16.52 -18.40
C GLY A 431 -12.62 -17.66 -17.55
N GLU A 432 -12.79 -18.92 -17.95
CA GLU A 432 -12.14 -20.06 -17.30
C GLU A 432 -10.74 -20.29 -17.89
N ASP A 433 -9.72 -20.37 -17.03
CA ASP A 433 -8.34 -20.65 -17.44
C ASP A 433 -8.20 -22.07 -18.01
N LEU A 434 -7.81 -22.13 -19.28
CA LEU A 434 -7.51 -23.38 -19.99
C LEU A 434 -6.04 -23.77 -19.85
N LEU A 435 -5.15 -22.77 -19.74
CA LEU A 435 -3.72 -22.94 -19.60
C LEU A 435 -3.11 -21.75 -18.85
N ALA A 436 -2.11 -22.02 -18.01
CA ALA A 436 -1.26 -21.00 -17.41
C ALA A 436 0.17 -21.53 -17.33
N SER A 437 1.14 -20.71 -17.75
CA SER A 437 2.57 -20.99 -17.61
C SER A 437 3.10 -20.52 -16.25
N GLU A 438 4.34 -20.93 -15.93
CA GLU A 438 5.03 -20.46 -14.73
C GLU A 438 5.33 -18.96 -14.81
N LEU A 439 5.34 -18.30 -13.66
CA LEU A 439 5.68 -16.89 -13.55
C LEU A 439 7.19 -16.68 -13.74
N VAL A 440 7.56 -15.78 -14.65
CA VAL A 440 8.94 -15.39 -14.94
C VAL A 440 9.11 -13.91 -14.70
N ARG A 441 10.21 -13.55 -14.05
CA ARG A 441 10.41 -12.19 -13.53
C ARG A 441 11.74 -11.55 -13.95
N GLU A 442 12.74 -12.35 -14.28
CA GLU A 442 14.02 -11.83 -14.73
C GLU A 442 13.89 -11.23 -16.12
N GLN A 443 14.22 -9.93 -16.26
CA GLN A 443 14.22 -9.24 -17.54
C GLN A 443 15.19 -9.92 -18.52
N GLY A 444 14.74 -10.14 -19.76
CA GLY A 444 15.47 -10.85 -20.81
C GLY A 444 15.35 -12.37 -20.74
N THR A 445 14.76 -12.94 -19.69
CA THR A 445 14.49 -14.38 -19.63
C THR A 445 13.34 -14.74 -20.56
N THR A 446 13.55 -15.81 -21.34
CA THR A 446 12.56 -16.33 -22.27
C THR A 446 11.89 -17.59 -21.73
N GLN A 447 10.58 -17.73 -21.93
CA GLN A 447 9.84 -18.95 -21.65
C GLN A 447 9.16 -19.45 -22.92
N THR A 448 9.14 -20.77 -23.11
CA THR A 448 8.40 -21.43 -24.20
C THR A 448 7.14 -22.08 -23.63
N VAL A 449 6.00 -21.79 -24.23
CA VAL A 449 4.69 -22.34 -23.89
C VAL A 449 4.17 -23.15 -25.08
N SER A 450 4.04 -24.46 -24.89
CA SER A 450 3.48 -25.36 -25.91
C SER A 450 2.03 -25.68 -25.59
N PHE A 451 1.15 -25.55 -26.57
CA PHE A 451 -0.28 -25.84 -26.40
C PHE A 451 -0.92 -26.34 -27.69
N THR A 452 -2.01 -27.11 -27.58
CA THR A 452 -2.83 -27.52 -28.72
C THR A 452 -4.04 -26.61 -28.81
N ALA A 453 -4.25 -25.97 -29.96
CA ALA A 453 -5.37 -25.08 -30.17
C ALA A 453 -6.71 -25.85 -30.13
N THR A 454 -7.67 -25.33 -29.37
CA THR A 454 -9.05 -25.86 -29.29
C THR A 454 -10.04 -24.76 -29.66
N GLU A 455 -11.23 -25.13 -30.14
CA GLU A 455 -12.31 -24.18 -30.44
C GLU A 455 -12.82 -23.41 -29.21
N GLU A 456 -12.43 -23.81 -27.99
CA GLU A 456 -12.82 -23.19 -26.73
C GLU A 456 -11.95 -21.97 -26.39
N MET A 457 -10.74 -21.87 -26.94
CA MET A 457 -9.81 -20.78 -26.68
C MET A 457 -10.37 -19.45 -27.22
N SER A 458 -10.41 -18.44 -26.36
CA SER A 458 -10.97 -17.12 -26.70
C SER A 458 -9.93 -16.01 -26.60
N GLU A 459 -9.21 -15.93 -25.47
CA GLU A 459 -8.24 -14.86 -25.22
C GLU A 459 -7.00 -15.44 -24.54
N TYR A 460 -5.87 -14.75 -24.72
CA TYR A 460 -4.66 -14.98 -23.94
C TYR A 460 -4.37 -13.74 -23.10
N TYR A 461 -3.79 -13.93 -21.93
CA TYR A 461 -3.50 -12.83 -21.02
C TYR A 461 -2.35 -13.14 -20.07
N CYS A 462 -1.86 -12.10 -19.39
CA CYS A 462 -1.02 -12.25 -18.21
C CYS A 462 -1.85 -12.21 -16.94
N GLN A 463 -1.71 -13.20 -16.05
CA GLN A 463 -2.50 -13.26 -14.81
C GLN A 463 -2.12 -12.17 -13.80
N VAL A 464 -0.92 -11.61 -13.92
CA VAL A 464 -0.41 -10.50 -13.11
C VAL A 464 -0.92 -9.14 -13.64
N HIS A 465 -1.09 -9.02 -14.95
CA HIS A 465 -1.57 -7.80 -15.63
C HIS A 465 -2.77 -8.07 -16.55
N PRO A 466 -3.90 -8.57 -16.00
CA PRO A 466 -4.98 -9.15 -16.80
C PRO A 466 -5.75 -8.16 -17.67
N GLN A 467 -5.66 -6.86 -17.36
CA GLN A 467 -6.31 -5.79 -18.10
C GLN A 467 -5.49 -5.34 -19.32
N ASN A 468 -4.18 -5.11 -19.13
CA ASN A 468 -3.34 -4.48 -20.17
C ASN A 468 -2.66 -5.52 -21.06
N MET A 469 -2.26 -6.66 -20.50
CA MET A 469 -1.59 -7.73 -21.24
C MET A 469 -2.59 -8.80 -21.64
N ARG A 470 -3.51 -8.46 -22.55
CA ARG A 470 -4.61 -9.33 -23.00
C ARG A 470 -4.85 -9.17 -24.48
N GLY A 471 -4.80 -10.26 -25.23
CA GLY A 471 -5.08 -10.29 -26.66
C GLY A 471 -6.05 -11.41 -27.06
N SER A 472 -6.68 -11.26 -28.24
CA SER A 472 -7.67 -12.22 -28.73
C SER A 472 -7.05 -13.43 -29.42
N ILE A 473 -7.74 -14.57 -29.39
CA ILE A 473 -7.41 -15.78 -30.14
C ILE A 473 -8.52 -16.02 -31.16
N GLU A 474 -8.16 -16.21 -32.42
CA GLU A 474 -9.07 -16.64 -33.48
C GLU A 474 -8.70 -18.04 -33.95
N VAL A 475 -9.64 -18.99 -33.82
CA VAL A 475 -9.41 -20.39 -34.21
C VAL A 475 -10.13 -20.71 -35.52
N GLY A 476 -9.34 -20.89 -36.57
CA GLY A 476 -9.76 -21.37 -37.88
C GLY A 476 -9.90 -22.89 -37.95
N ASN A 477 -10.63 -23.36 -38.97
CA ASN A 477 -10.90 -24.77 -39.26
C ASN A 477 -10.14 -25.30 -40.49
#